data_AF-A0A3G2SA84-F1
#
_entry.id   AF-A0A3G2SA84-F1
#
_cell.length_a   1.000
_cell.length_b   1.000
_cell.length_c   1.000
_cell.angle_alpha   90.00
_cell.angle_beta   90.00
_cell.angle_gamma   90.00
#
_symmetry.space_group_name_H-M   'P 1'
#
loop_
_entity.id
_entity.type
_entity.pdbx_description
1 polymer ?
#
loop_
_entity_poly.entity_id
_entity_poly.type
_entity_poly.pdbx_seq_one_letter_code
_entity_poly.pdbx_strand_id
1 'polypeptide(L)'
;MGSSELKRAALEQSQKQRSQLDKALEERARKKRDDERVQSERANQRAEWMARERLRREKQRALDQERIEMQKDAQKRREAAARAAEKAAIEKAVGRTAKRAPALDKARSVAVQHRSQVRRPRETVTALTREEKRMKRMAKDMGVPFRPQKVRVRSDASEAAPSQVHTLAPRRQNAREEFIAQERRRKELRHQQREEEDEEEDEDSDEDDVEPGPSHASIRDQIWQLFGRNRQAYMARDIDSDDDMEAGADAVLREELRSSAFGRREDEREEQHLLEEKRRKQNALH
;
A
#
# COMPACT_ATOMS: atom_id res chain seq x y z
N MET A 1 12.94 -80.83 -46.37
CA MET A 1 13.92 -80.04 -45.62
C MET A 1 14.63 -80.94 -44.63
N GLY A 2 15.95 -80.91 -44.59
CA GLY A 2 16.74 -81.85 -43.78
C GLY A 2 16.73 -81.47 -42.30
N SER A 3 16.74 -82.46 -41.40
CA SER A 3 16.79 -82.28 -39.93
C SER A 3 17.93 -81.34 -39.46
N SER A 4 19.02 -81.26 -40.23
CA SER A 4 20.16 -80.37 -39.99
C SER A 4 19.87 -78.89 -40.26
N GLU A 5 19.03 -78.57 -41.24
CA GLU A 5 18.67 -77.19 -41.61
C GLU A 5 17.74 -76.56 -40.57
N LEU A 6 16.79 -77.35 -40.06
CA LEU A 6 15.88 -76.93 -38.98
C LEU A 6 16.64 -76.58 -37.69
N LYS A 7 17.67 -77.35 -37.34
CA LYS A 7 18.52 -77.08 -36.17
C LYS A 7 19.33 -75.79 -36.32
N ARG A 8 19.86 -75.51 -37.52
CA ARG A 8 20.57 -74.25 -37.80
C ARG A 8 19.63 -73.04 -37.75
N ALA A 9 18.45 -73.15 -38.34
CA ALA A 9 17.46 -72.07 -38.31
C ALA A 9 17.00 -71.75 -36.87
N ALA A 10 16.76 -72.77 -36.04
CA ALA A 10 16.40 -72.57 -34.63
C ALA A 10 17.53 -71.90 -33.82
N LEU A 11 18.78 -72.26 -34.09
CA LEU A 11 19.95 -71.68 -33.43
C LEU A 11 20.15 -70.21 -33.84
N GLU A 12 19.94 -69.88 -35.11
CA GLU A 12 19.98 -68.51 -35.63
C GLU A 12 18.85 -67.64 -35.05
N GLN A 13 17.64 -68.19 -34.93
CA GLN A 13 16.52 -67.51 -34.26
C GLN A 13 16.83 -67.23 -32.77
N SER A 14 17.41 -68.20 -32.06
CA SER A 14 17.82 -68.02 -30.67
C SER A 14 18.91 -66.94 -30.52
N GLN A 15 19.89 -66.89 -31.43
CA GLN A 15 20.90 -65.83 -31.46
C GLN A 15 20.29 -64.45 -31.72
N LYS A 16 19.35 -64.35 -32.68
CA LYS A 16 18.61 -63.11 -32.94
C LYS A 16 17.84 -62.64 -31.71
N GLN A 17 17.13 -63.54 -31.03
CA GLN A 17 16.40 -63.22 -29.79
C GLN A 17 17.34 -62.74 -28.68
N ARG A 18 18.49 -63.38 -28.47
CA ARG A 18 19.50 -62.93 -27.50
C ARG A 18 20.02 -61.54 -27.83
N SER A 19 20.37 -61.28 -29.09
CA SER A 19 20.83 -59.96 -29.53
C SER A 19 19.78 -58.86 -29.34
N GLN A 20 18.49 -59.19 -29.49
CA GLN A 20 17.39 -58.26 -29.24
C GLN A 20 17.22 -57.97 -27.74
N LEU A 21 17.35 -58.99 -26.90
CA LEU A 21 17.34 -58.82 -25.43
C LEU A 21 18.53 -57.98 -24.95
N ASP A 22 19.73 -58.22 -25.47
CA ASP A 22 20.92 -57.45 -25.10
C ASP A 22 20.77 -55.98 -25.51
N LYS A 23 20.26 -55.71 -26.72
CA LYS A 23 19.95 -54.34 -27.17
C LYS A 23 18.91 -53.67 -26.28
N ALA A 24 17.84 -54.38 -25.91
CA ALA A 24 16.80 -53.85 -25.03
C ALA A 24 17.34 -53.55 -23.62
N LEU A 25 18.24 -54.37 -23.10
CA LEU A 25 18.93 -54.14 -21.82
C LEU A 25 19.85 -52.92 -21.89
N GLU A 26 20.61 -52.77 -22.97
CA GLU A 26 21.46 -51.59 -23.20
C GLU A 26 20.65 -50.30 -23.32
N GLU A 27 19.54 -50.30 -24.07
CA GLU A 27 18.64 -49.16 -24.19
C GLU A 27 18.03 -48.78 -22.84
N ARG A 28 17.59 -49.77 -22.06
CA ARG A 28 17.09 -49.54 -20.70
C ARG A 28 18.16 -48.96 -19.78
N ALA A 29 19.40 -49.42 -19.88
CA ALA A 29 20.52 -48.91 -19.11
C ALA A 29 20.94 -47.48 -19.53
N ARG A 30 20.79 -47.12 -20.81
CA ARG A 30 20.98 -45.74 -21.29
C ARG A 30 19.87 -44.83 -20.76
N LYS A 31 18.61 -45.23 -20.94
CA LYS A 31 17.45 -44.49 -20.44
C LYS A 31 17.54 -44.23 -18.93
N LYS A 32 17.93 -45.23 -18.14
CA LYS A 32 18.12 -45.07 -16.69
C LYS A 32 19.18 -44.01 -16.35
N ARG A 33 20.32 -44.01 -17.07
CA ARG A 33 21.37 -43.01 -16.87
C ARG A 33 20.93 -41.61 -17.27
N ASP A 34 20.17 -41.48 -18.35
CA ASP A 34 19.62 -40.20 -18.79
C ASP A 34 18.56 -39.69 -17.81
N ASP A 35 17.68 -40.57 -17.31
CA ASP A 35 16.72 -40.24 -16.27
C ASP A 35 17.42 -39.79 -14.98
N GLU A 36 18.48 -40.48 -14.55
CA GLU A 36 19.29 -40.09 -13.39
C GLU A 36 19.95 -38.72 -13.57
N ARG A 37 20.46 -38.40 -14.77
CA ARG A 37 21.01 -37.08 -15.09
C ARG A 37 19.94 -35.99 -15.05
N VAL A 38 18.77 -36.24 -15.63
CA VAL A 38 17.66 -35.28 -15.59
C VAL A 38 17.18 -35.05 -14.16
N GLN A 39 17.14 -36.10 -13.33
CA GLN A 39 16.78 -35.97 -11.91
C GLN A 39 17.83 -35.18 -11.12
N SER A 40 19.12 -35.42 -11.36
CA SER A 40 20.19 -34.67 -10.69
C SER A 40 20.21 -33.20 -11.12
N GLU A 41 20.00 -32.90 -12.40
CA GLU A 41 19.86 -31.53 -12.89
C GLU A 41 18.66 -30.81 -12.25
N ARG A 42 17.50 -31.46 -12.17
CA ARG A 42 16.32 -30.90 -11.47
C ARG A 42 16.57 -30.70 -9.98
N ALA A 43 17.28 -31.62 -9.33
CA ALA A 43 17.65 -31.49 -7.93
C ALA A 43 18.60 -30.31 -7.72
N ASN A 44 19.59 -30.13 -8.60
CA ASN A 44 20.51 -29.01 -8.57
C ASN A 44 19.78 -27.67 -8.79
N GLN A 45 18.87 -27.59 -9.77
CA GLN A 45 18.05 -26.39 -9.99
C GLN A 45 17.19 -26.03 -8.76
N ARG A 46 16.60 -27.04 -8.10
CA ARG A 46 15.88 -26.82 -6.84
C ARG A 46 16.80 -26.33 -5.72
N ALA A 47 17.98 -26.93 -5.59
CA ALA A 47 18.96 -26.53 -4.58
C ALA A 47 19.45 -25.08 -4.81
N GLU A 48 19.74 -24.70 -6.05
CA GLU A 48 20.11 -23.34 -6.43
C GLU A 48 18.99 -22.34 -6.14
N TRP A 49 17.75 -22.70 -6.45
CA TRP A 49 16.58 -21.87 -6.13
C TRP A 49 16.44 -21.66 -4.62
N MET A 50 16.53 -22.73 -3.82
CA MET A 50 16.49 -22.65 -2.36
C MET A 50 17.65 -21.83 -1.78
N ALA A 51 18.87 -21.96 -2.34
CA ALA A 51 20.03 -21.18 -1.92
C ALA A 51 19.81 -19.69 -2.19
N ARG A 52 19.26 -19.34 -3.36
CA ARG A 52 18.90 -17.96 -3.71
C ARG A 52 17.81 -17.40 -2.80
N GLU A 53 16.83 -18.22 -2.43
CA GLU A 53 15.77 -17.84 -1.50
C GLU A 53 16.32 -17.58 -0.09
N ARG A 54 17.21 -18.45 0.40
CA ARG A 54 17.91 -18.26 1.69
C ARG A 54 18.69 -16.95 1.71
N LEU A 55 19.44 -16.64 0.65
CA LEU A 55 20.20 -15.40 0.56
C LEU A 55 19.29 -14.16 0.56
N ARG A 56 18.11 -14.23 -0.07
CA ARG A 56 17.10 -13.16 0.02
C ARG A 56 16.58 -12.97 1.44
N ARG A 57 16.26 -14.08 2.13
CA ARG A 57 15.79 -14.07 3.53
C ARG A 57 16.85 -13.55 4.49
N GLU A 58 18.11 -13.94 4.32
CA GLU A 58 19.23 -13.42 5.10
C GLU A 58 19.44 -11.93 4.88
N LYS A 59 19.35 -11.45 3.63
CA LYS A 59 19.41 -10.02 3.33
C LYS A 59 18.29 -9.23 4.01
N GLN A 60 17.06 -9.75 4.00
CA GLN A 60 15.94 -9.14 4.71
C GLN A 60 16.19 -9.11 6.23
N ARG A 61 16.62 -10.23 6.82
CA ARG A 61 16.96 -10.30 8.24
C ARG A 61 18.07 -9.32 8.63
N ALA A 62 19.08 -9.14 7.78
CA ALA A 62 20.15 -8.18 8.02
C ALA A 62 19.62 -6.74 8.04
N LEU A 63 18.75 -6.37 7.10
CA LEU A 63 18.11 -5.06 7.07
C LEU A 63 17.22 -4.83 8.31
N ASP A 64 16.48 -5.85 8.74
CA ASP A 64 15.65 -5.76 9.94
C ASP A 64 16.50 -5.62 11.21
N GLN A 65 17.61 -6.34 11.31
CA GLN A 65 18.58 -6.20 12.38
C GLN A 65 19.16 -4.78 12.44
N GLU A 66 19.56 -4.22 11.30
CA GLU A 66 20.05 -2.84 11.21
C GLU A 66 19.00 -1.83 11.68
N ARG A 67 17.73 -2.01 11.29
CA ARG A 67 16.62 -1.16 11.77
C ARG A 67 16.43 -1.26 13.28
N ILE A 68 16.50 -2.47 13.85
CA ILE A 68 16.38 -2.69 15.29
C ILE A 68 17.54 -2.02 16.04
N GLU A 69 18.77 -2.15 15.54
CA GLU A 69 19.95 -1.50 16.13
C GLU A 69 19.85 0.02 16.07
N MET A 70 19.43 0.59 14.94
CA MET A 70 19.17 2.02 14.80
C MET A 70 18.12 2.51 15.80
N GLN A 71 17.03 1.75 16.00
CA GLN A 71 16.02 2.08 17.00
C GLN A 71 16.56 2.02 18.42
N LYS A 72 17.35 0.99 18.76
CA LYS A 72 18.01 0.88 20.07
C LYS A 72 18.97 2.04 20.32
N ASP A 73 19.74 2.44 19.33
CA ASP A 73 20.65 3.57 19.45
C ASP A 73 19.91 4.90 19.57
N ALA A 74 18.80 5.08 18.84
CA ALA A 74 17.92 6.22 19.01
C ALA A 74 17.30 6.25 20.43
N GLN A 75 16.88 5.11 20.97
CA GLN A 75 16.39 4.98 22.34
C GLN A 75 17.48 5.32 23.36
N LYS A 76 18.68 4.75 23.22
CA LYS A 76 19.83 5.08 24.09
C LYS A 76 20.16 6.57 24.06
N ARG A 77 20.13 7.20 22.89
CA ARG A 77 20.32 8.67 22.75
C ARG A 77 19.22 9.45 23.45
N ARG A 78 17.97 9.02 23.31
CA ARG A 78 16.82 9.64 23.99
C ARG A 78 16.91 9.50 25.51
N GLU A 79 17.27 8.32 26.01
CA GLU A 79 17.48 8.08 27.44
C GLU A 79 18.66 8.87 27.99
N ALA A 80 19.77 8.94 27.26
CA ALA A 80 20.93 9.75 27.65
C ALA A 80 20.57 11.25 27.70
N ALA A 81 19.81 11.75 26.72
CA ALA A 81 19.30 13.12 26.72
C ALA A 81 18.32 13.37 27.88
N ALA A 82 17.45 12.41 28.19
CA ALA A 82 16.53 12.50 29.33
C ALA A 82 17.28 12.55 30.66
N ARG A 83 18.27 11.67 30.88
CA ARG A 83 19.14 11.71 32.07
C ARG A 83 19.93 13.01 32.16
N ALA A 84 20.42 13.54 31.04
CA ALA A 84 21.11 14.83 31.02
C ALA A 84 20.17 15.99 31.39
N ALA A 85 18.93 15.96 30.89
CA ALA A 85 17.90 16.94 31.23
C ALA A 85 17.50 16.85 32.71
N GLU A 86 17.38 15.65 33.26
CA GLU A 86 17.11 15.42 34.68
C GLU A 86 18.24 15.95 35.57
N LYS A 87 19.50 15.64 35.23
CA LYS A 87 20.67 16.21 35.92
C LYS A 87 20.68 17.74 35.88
N ALA A 88 20.40 18.33 34.71
CA ALA A 88 20.31 19.78 34.56
C ALA A 88 19.15 20.39 35.37
N ALA A 89 18.01 19.69 35.48
CA ALA A 89 16.88 20.10 36.30
C ALA A 89 17.22 20.08 37.80
N ILE A 90 17.92 19.04 38.26
CA ILE A 90 18.42 18.93 39.65
C ILE A 90 19.42 20.05 39.95
N GLU A 91 20.40 20.31 39.08
CA GLU A 91 21.35 21.42 39.26
C GLU A 91 20.65 22.78 39.35
N LYS A 92 19.63 23.00 38.50
CA LYS A 92 18.80 24.20 38.53
C LYS A 92 18.00 24.32 39.83
N ALA A 93 17.45 23.21 40.34
CA ALA A 93 16.71 23.18 41.60
C ALA A 93 17.61 23.44 42.82
N VAL A 94 18.87 22.98 42.77
CA VAL A 94 19.91 23.25 43.79
C VAL A 94 20.49 24.67 43.66
N GLY A 95 19.99 25.49 42.72
CA GLY A 95 20.41 26.89 42.54
C GLY A 95 21.76 27.05 41.84
N ARG A 96 22.38 25.96 41.38
CA ARG A 96 23.60 25.99 40.56
C ARG A 96 23.19 26.17 39.10
N THR A 97 22.84 27.40 38.74
CA THR A 97 22.64 27.72 37.32
C THR A 97 23.99 27.59 36.60
N ALA A 98 24.07 26.77 35.55
CA ALA A 98 25.25 26.71 34.71
C ALA A 98 25.58 28.14 34.23
N LYS A 99 26.79 28.62 34.54
CA LYS A 99 27.24 29.96 34.14
C LYS A 99 27.14 30.03 32.61
N ARG A 100 26.17 30.78 32.09
CA ARG A 100 26.05 31.02 30.65
C ARG A 100 27.34 31.64 30.14
N ALA A 101 27.77 31.23 28.96
CA ALA A 101 28.94 31.84 28.34
C ALA A 101 28.72 33.35 28.22
N PRO A 102 29.69 34.20 28.62
CA PRO A 102 29.50 35.65 28.66
C PRO A 102 29.21 36.26 27.28
N ALA A 103 29.64 35.59 26.20
CA ALA A 103 29.31 35.98 24.84
C ALA A 103 27.80 35.88 24.53
N LEU A 104 27.11 34.90 25.11
CA LEU A 104 25.68 34.68 24.90
C LEU A 104 24.83 35.72 25.63
N ASP A 105 25.27 36.16 26.82
CA ASP A 105 24.60 37.23 27.56
C ASP A 105 24.81 38.60 26.88
N LYS A 106 26.00 38.86 26.33
CA LYS A 106 26.25 40.05 25.49
C LYS A 106 25.39 40.04 24.22
N ALA A 107 25.27 38.91 23.52
CA ALA A 107 24.43 38.81 22.33
C ALA A 107 22.95 39.04 22.67
N ARG A 108 22.48 38.53 23.81
CA ARG A 108 21.11 38.74 24.28
C ARG A 108 20.85 40.18 24.67
N SER A 109 21.77 40.84 25.37
CA SER A 109 21.61 42.26 25.74
C SER A 109 21.56 43.15 24.49
N VAL A 110 22.44 42.90 23.51
CA VAL A 110 22.42 43.58 22.21
C VAL A 110 21.11 43.32 21.46
N ALA A 111 20.62 42.08 21.44
CA ALA A 111 19.34 41.75 20.81
C ALA A 111 18.13 42.41 21.50
N VAL A 112 18.15 42.52 22.84
CA VAL A 112 17.12 43.23 23.61
C VAL A 112 17.15 44.72 23.35
N GLN A 113 18.34 45.34 23.28
CA GLN A 113 18.52 46.75 22.90
C GLN A 113 18.05 47.00 21.46
N HIS A 114 18.38 46.11 20.53
CA HIS A 114 17.90 46.23 19.15
C HIS A 114 16.38 46.03 19.06
N ARG A 115 15.79 45.16 19.90
CA ARG A 115 14.34 44.95 19.97
C ARG A 115 13.60 46.14 20.56
N SER A 116 14.19 46.86 21.52
CA SER A 116 13.56 48.05 22.12
C SER A 116 13.68 49.29 21.22
N GLN A 117 14.71 49.37 20.39
CA GLN A 117 14.89 50.47 19.43
C GLN A 117 14.02 50.33 18.17
N VAL A 118 13.67 49.09 17.76
CA VAL A 118 12.76 48.87 16.63
C VAL A 118 11.31 49.05 17.10
N ARG A 119 10.73 50.24 16.83
CA ARG A 119 9.29 50.49 16.97
C ARG A 119 8.54 49.57 15.99
N ARG A 120 7.96 48.48 16.52
CA ARG A 120 7.03 47.66 15.74
C ARG A 120 5.70 48.41 15.64
N PRO A 121 5.10 48.56 14.44
CA PRO A 121 3.73 49.01 14.34
C PRO A 121 2.86 48.05 15.15
N ARG A 122 2.01 48.59 16.02
CA ARG A 122 0.96 47.82 16.71
C ARG A 122 -0.09 47.44 15.66
N GLU A 123 0.23 46.48 14.82
CA GLU A 123 -0.78 45.79 14.03
C GLU A 123 -1.57 44.92 15.01
N THR A 124 -2.87 45.21 15.11
CA THR A 124 -3.84 44.31 15.73
C THR A 124 -3.70 42.96 15.05
N VAL A 125 -3.06 42.00 15.72
CA VAL A 125 -2.82 40.67 15.17
C VAL A 125 -4.17 39.96 15.13
N THR A 126 -4.90 40.13 14.04
CA THR A 126 -6.03 39.24 13.70
C THR A 126 -5.45 37.84 13.61
N ALA A 127 -5.84 36.96 14.53
CA ALA A 127 -5.37 35.59 14.56
C ALA A 127 -5.80 34.89 13.27
N LEU A 128 -4.85 34.70 12.34
CA LEU A 128 -5.09 34.04 11.07
C LEU A 128 -5.52 32.60 11.31
N THR A 129 -6.60 32.16 10.65
CA THR A 129 -7.02 30.76 10.66
C THR A 129 -5.94 29.86 10.03
N ARG A 130 -6.04 28.54 10.22
CA ARG A 130 -5.09 27.58 9.64
C ARG A 130 -5.04 27.71 8.12
N GLU A 131 -6.19 27.97 7.50
CA GLU A 131 -6.33 28.15 6.06
C GLU A 131 -5.73 29.48 5.59
N GLU A 132 -5.98 30.58 6.31
CA GLU A 132 -5.34 31.86 6.01
C GLU A 132 -3.82 31.82 6.17
N LYS A 133 -3.30 31.03 7.13
CA LYS A 133 -1.86 30.77 7.25
C LYS A 133 -1.29 30.02 6.04
N ARG A 134 -2.05 29.06 5.49
CA ARG A 134 -1.68 28.33 4.28
C ARG A 134 -1.67 29.28 3.07
N MET A 135 -2.71 30.10 2.92
CA MET A 135 -2.80 31.14 1.89
C MET A 135 -1.69 32.18 2.01
N LYS A 136 -1.32 32.60 3.23
CA LYS A 136 -0.21 33.52 3.47
C LYS A 136 1.14 32.94 3.04
N ARG A 137 1.34 31.63 3.19
CA ARG A 137 2.56 30.95 2.69
C ARG A 137 2.55 30.91 1.16
N MET A 138 1.45 30.50 0.55
CA MET A 138 1.33 30.48 -0.92
C MET A 138 1.53 31.89 -1.53
N ALA A 139 0.90 32.91 -0.95
CA ALA A 139 1.07 34.29 -1.40
C ALA A 139 2.52 34.77 -1.29
N LYS A 140 3.22 34.39 -0.21
CA LYS A 140 4.65 34.69 -0.04
C LYS A 140 5.51 33.99 -1.09
N ASP A 141 5.25 32.71 -1.38
CA ASP A 141 6.00 31.95 -2.37
C ASP A 141 5.77 32.48 -3.80
N MET A 142 4.58 33.04 -4.05
CA MET A 142 4.21 33.67 -5.32
C MET A 142 4.59 35.16 -5.40
N GLY A 143 5.17 35.75 -4.34
CA GLY A 143 5.54 37.16 -4.29
C GLY A 143 4.35 38.15 -4.26
N VAL A 144 3.15 37.68 -3.95
CA VAL A 144 1.90 38.47 -3.94
C VAL A 144 1.58 38.90 -2.50
N PRO A 145 1.17 40.16 -2.24
CA PRO A 145 0.81 40.60 -0.90
C PRO A 145 -0.44 39.87 -0.38
N PHE A 146 -0.32 39.19 0.75
CA PHE A 146 -1.43 38.50 1.42
C PHE A 146 -2.32 39.51 2.17
N ARG A 147 -3.58 39.64 1.75
CA ARG A 147 -4.60 40.44 2.42
C ARG A 147 -5.64 39.50 3.03
N PRO A 148 -5.73 39.37 4.37
CA PRO A 148 -6.76 38.53 4.98
C PRO A 148 -8.14 39.11 4.64
N GLN A 149 -9.05 38.24 4.18
CA GLN A 149 -10.43 38.64 3.94
C GLN A 149 -11.09 38.89 5.30
N LYS A 150 -11.21 40.17 5.66
CA LYS A 150 -11.98 40.57 6.84
C LYS A 150 -13.46 40.40 6.51
N VAL A 151 -14.01 39.21 6.73
CA VAL A 151 -15.46 39.04 6.79
C VAL A 151 -15.92 39.73 8.07
N ARG A 152 -16.32 40.99 7.97
CA ARG A 152 -17.14 41.63 9.00
C ARG A 152 -18.52 41.00 8.86
N VAL A 153 -18.84 40.06 9.74
CA VAL A 153 -20.25 39.70 9.98
C VAL A 153 -20.89 40.93 10.64
N ARG A 154 -21.52 41.77 9.81
CA ARG A 154 -22.51 42.74 10.25
C ARG A 154 -23.85 42.16 9.83
N SER A 155 -24.60 41.62 10.79
CA SER A 155 -26.05 41.54 10.69
C SER A 155 -26.56 42.98 10.62
N ASP A 156 -27.11 43.37 9.48
CA ASP A 156 -28.39 44.10 9.35
C ASP A 156 -28.53 44.68 7.93
N ALA A 157 -29.77 44.61 7.45
CA ALA A 157 -30.22 44.81 6.07
C ALA A 157 -30.03 46.23 5.53
N SER A 158 -29.82 46.35 4.21
CA SER A 158 -30.63 47.16 3.27
C SER A 158 -29.97 47.32 1.88
N GLU A 159 -30.77 47.02 0.87
CA GLU A 159 -30.91 47.58 -0.48
C GLU A 159 -29.76 48.30 -1.25
N ALA A 160 -29.70 47.92 -2.53
CA ALA A 160 -29.43 48.72 -3.74
C ALA A 160 -28.03 48.73 -4.39
N ALA A 161 -28.04 48.10 -5.57
CA ALA A 161 -27.40 48.48 -6.85
C ALA A 161 -26.09 47.79 -7.28
N PRO A 162 -26.04 47.24 -8.53
CA PRO A 162 -24.89 46.51 -9.06
C PRO A 162 -23.92 47.45 -9.79
N SER A 163 -22.61 47.29 -9.60
CA SER A 163 -21.59 48.04 -10.36
C SER A 163 -20.56 47.13 -11.02
N GLN A 164 -20.75 47.02 -12.34
CA GLN A 164 -19.77 47.00 -13.43
C GLN A 164 -18.56 46.06 -13.34
N VAL A 165 -18.71 44.96 -14.07
CA VAL A 165 -17.65 44.12 -14.63
C VAL A 165 -16.82 44.91 -15.65
N HIS A 166 -15.53 45.11 -15.37
CA HIS A 166 -14.55 45.48 -16.40
C HIS A 166 -14.20 44.25 -17.24
N THR A 167 -14.65 44.25 -18.49
CA THR A 167 -14.33 43.23 -19.50
C THR A 167 -12.89 43.42 -20.00
N LEU A 168 -11.93 42.71 -19.40
CA LEU A 168 -10.61 42.52 -19.99
C LEU A 168 -10.68 41.34 -20.97
N ALA A 169 -10.26 41.58 -22.22
CA ALA A 169 -10.20 40.58 -23.28
C ALA A 169 -9.43 39.33 -22.83
N PRO A 170 -9.89 38.11 -23.19
CA PRO A 170 -9.30 36.88 -22.69
C PRO A 170 -7.86 36.73 -23.22
N ARG A 171 -6.90 36.64 -22.29
CA ARG A 171 -5.55 36.16 -22.55
C ARG A 171 -5.67 34.79 -23.24
N ARG A 172 -4.97 34.60 -24.36
CA ARG A 172 -4.89 33.30 -25.05
C ARG A 172 -4.39 32.26 -24.04
N GLN A 173 -5.26 31.35 -23.65
CA GLN A 173 -4.95 30.30 -22.67
C GLN A 173 -4.03 29.28 -23.33
N ASN A 174 -3.07 28.77 -22.57
CA ASN A 174 -2.24 27.67 -23.05
C ASN A 174 -3.09 26.39 -23.09
N ALA A 175 -2.83 25.44 -24.00
CA ALA A 175 -3.61 24.20 -24.15
C ALA A 175 -3.79 23.40 -22.83
N ARG A 176 -2.83 23.54 -21.90
CA ARG A 176 -2.91 22.96 -20.56
C ARG A 176 -3.92 23.66 -19.63
N GLU A 177 -4.06 24.98 -19.73
CA GLU A 177 -5.08 25.72 -18.99
C GLU A 177 -6.48 25.43 -19.51
N GLU A 178 -6.64 25.29 -20.83
CA GLU A 178 -7.92 24.88 -21.44
C GLU A 178 -8.33 23.49 -20.94
N PHE A 179 -7.39 22.54 -20.87
CA PHE A 179 -7.67 21.20 -20.35
C PHE A 179 -8.11 21.22 -18.87
N ILE A 180 -7.42 21.99 -18.03
CA ILE A 180 -7.75 22.11 -16.60
C ILE A 180 -9.11 22.83 -16.41
N ALA A 181 -9.38 23.86 -17.22
CA ALA A 181 -10.66 24.55 -17.19
C ALA A 181 -11.80 23.65 -17.65
N GLN A 182 -11.59 22.85 -18.71
CA GLN A 182 -12.59 21.92 -19.23
C GLN A 182 -12.89 20.78 -18.24
N GLU A 183 -11.86 20.25 -17.57
CA GLU A 183 -12.06 19.23 -16.54
C GLU A 183 -12.83 19.77 -15.34
N ARG A 184 -12.51 21.00 -14.90
CA ARG A 184 -13.27 21.69 -13.83
C ARG A 184 -14.71 21.91 -14.23
N ARG A 185 -14.96 22.37 -15.46
CA ARG A 185 -16.32 22.58 -15.98
C ARG A 185 -17.13 21.29 -16.04
N ARG A 186 -16.48 20.18 -16.43
CA ARG A 186 -17.09 18.84 -16.43
C ARG A 186 -17.46 18.39 -15.01
N LYS A 187 -16.61 18.72 -14.03
CA LYS A 187 -16.85 18.38 -12.63
C LYS A 187 -17.94 19.25 -12.01
N GLU A 188 -17.99 20.54 -12.34
CA GLU A 188 -19.06 21.46 -11.93
C GLU A 188 -20.40 21.09 -12.54
N LEU A 189 -20.47 20.74 -13.83
CA LEU A 189 -21.72 20.26 -14.46
C LEU A 189 -22.24 18.98 -13.80
N ARG A 190 -21.33 18.08 -13.39
CA ARG A 190 -21.70 16.85 -12.67
C ARG A 190 -22.14 17.12 -11.22
N HIS A 191 -21.70 18.24 -10.65
CA HIS A 191 -22.12 18.67 -9.31
C HIS A 191 -23.46 19.41 -9.37
N GLN A 192 -23.65 20.27 -10.38
CA GLN A 192 -24.93 20.95 -10.64
C GLN A 192 -26.03 19.96 -11.00
N GLN A 193 -25.78 18.95 -11.84
CA GLN A 193 -26.75 17.89 -12.10
C GLN A 193 -27.14 17.10 -10.84
N ARG A 194 -26.26 17.07 -9.82
CA ARG A 194 -26.53 16.39 -8.55
C ARG A 194 -27.23 17.29 -7.53
N GLU A 195 -27.11 18.61 -7.66
CA GLU A 195 -27.77 19.59 -6.81
C GLU A 195 -29.15 20.01 -7.37
N GLU A 196 -29.35 19.96 -8.70
CA GLU A 196 -30.65 20.17 -9.34
C GLU A 196 -31.60 18.96 -9.22
N GLU A 197 -31.10 17.76 -8.89
CA GLU A 197 -31.92 16.56 -8.63
C GLU A 197 -32.57 16.54 -7.23
N ASP A 198 -32.21 17.46 -6.32
CA ASP A 198 -32.70 17.51 -4.93
C ASP A 198 -33.74 18.63 -4.65
N GLU A 199 -34.10 19.49 -5.63
CA GLU A 199 -35.02 20.63 -5.41
C GLU A 199 -36.28 20.74 -6.31
N GLU A 200 -36.61 19.76 -7.16
CA GLU A 200 -37.89 19.77 -7.91
C GLU A 200 -38.66 18.45 -7.71
N GLU A 201 -39.43 18.39 -6.62
CA GLU A 201 -40.63 17.56 -6.51
C GLU A 201 -41.75 18.31 -7.26
N ASP A 202 -42.13 17.82 -8.45
CA ASP A 202 -43.52 17.69 -8.96
C ASP A 202 -43.70 17.92 -10.49
N GLU A 203 -44.40 16.94 -11.08
CA GLU A 203 -45.25 16.96 -12.27
C GLU A 203 -44.68 16.84 -13.71
N ASP A 204 -45.21 15.79 -14.34
CA ASP A 204 -45.54 15.59 -15.76
C ASP A 204 -44.51 15.09 -16.78
N SER A 205 -44.81 13.86 -17.25
CA SER A 205 -44.91 13.46 -18.66
C SER A 205 -43.76 13.83 -19.58
N ASP A 206 -42.98 12.83 -20.00
CA ASP A 206 -43.09 12.40 -21.40
C ASP A 206 -42.51 11.00 -21.63
N GLU A 207 -43.25 10.33 -22.49
CA GLU A 207 -43.19 8.95 -22.92
C GLU A 207 -42.12 8.82 -24.00
N ASP A 208 -40.92 8.36 -23.65
CA ASP A 208 -39.94 7.90 -24.65
C ASP A 208 -39.83 6.36 -24.59
N ASP A 209 -40.78 5.75 -25.28
CA ASP A 209 -40.80 4.39 -25.78
C ASP A 209 -39.57 4.12 -26.66
N VAL A 210 -38.43 3.81 -26.02
CA VAL A 210 -37.28 3.23 -26.72
C VAL A 210 -37.34 1.72 -26.55
N GLU A 211 -37.96 1.06 -27.53
CA GLU A 211 -37.95 -0.39 -27.71
C GLU A 211 -36.56 -0.98 -27.38
N PRO A 212 -36.45 -1.89 -26.40
CA PRO A 212 -35.21 -2.59 -26.15
C PRO A 212 -35.04 -3.64 -27.25
N GLY A 213 -34.32 -3.28 -28.32
CA GLY A 213 -33.82 -4.24 -29.29
C GLY A 213 -33.09 -5.41 -28.60
N PRO A 214 -33.01 -6.58 -29.26
CA PRO A 214 -32.58 -7.84 -28.64
C PRO A 214 -31.25 -7.67 -27.91
N SER A 215 -31.33 -7.84 -26.59
CA SER A 215 -30.51 -7.11 -25.64
C SER A 215 -29.06 -7.60 -25.58
N HIS A 216 -28.11 -6.72 -25.94
CA HIS A 216 -26.70 -6.88 -25.57
C HIS A 216 -26.48 -6.96 -24.03
N ALA A 217 -27.51 -6.65 -23.23
CA ALA A 217 -27.54 -6.91 -21.79
C ALA A 217 -27.48 -8.40 -21.48
N SER A 218 -28.18 -9.26 -22.24
CA SER A 218 -28.25 -10.70 -21.97
C SER A 218 -26.90 -11.41 -22.10
N ILE A 219 -26.10 -11.08 -23.12
CA ILE A 219 -24.75 -11.65 -23.30
C ILE A 219 -23.81 -11.16 -22.18
N ARG A 220 -23.90 -9.88 -21.80
CA ARG A 220 -23.10 -9.33 -20.70
C ARG A 220 -23.48 -10.01 -19.39
N ASP A 221 -24.76 -10.15 -19.10
CA ASP A 221 -25.25 -10.80 -17.89
C ASP A 221 -24.85 -12.28 -17.85
N GLN A 222 -24.85 -12.96 -19.01
CA GLN A 222 -24.36 -14.33 -19.14
C GLN A 222 -22.85 -14.44 -18.83
N ILE A 223 -22.03 -13.49 -19.29
CA ILE A 223 -20.60 -13.44 -18.93
C ILE A 223 -20.41 -13.29 -17.42
N TRP A 224 -21.22 -12.45 -16.77
CA TRP A 224 -21.17 -12.29 -15.31
C TRP A 224 -21.61 -13.57 -14.57
N GLN A 225 -22.66 -14.23 -15.07
CA GLN A 225 -23.12 -15.52 -14.55
C GLN A 225 -22.08 -16.62 -14.69
N LEU A 226 -21.27 -16.64 -15.76
CA LEU A 226 -20.15 -17.59 -15.90
C LEU A 226 -19.14 -17.48 -14.75
N PHE A 227 -18.94 -16.29 -14.18
CA PHE A 227 -18.09 -16.06 -13.01
C PHE A 227 -18.86 -16.13 -11.68
N GLY A 228 -20.12 -16.57 -11.70
CA GLY A 228 -20.98 -16.68 -10.52
C GLY A 228 -21.36 -15.32 -9.93
N ARG A 229 -21.32 -14.24 -10.71
CA ARG A 229 -21.61 -12.88 -10.27
C ARG A 229 -22.88 -12.36 -10.94
N ASN A 230 -23.61 -11.50 -10.24
CA ASN A 230 -24.76 -10.81 -10.81
C ASN A 230 -24.39 -9.35 -11.11
N ARG A 231 -24.50 -8.97 -12.38
CA ARG A 231 -24.14 -7.63 -12.85
C ARG A 231 -25.02 -6.55 -12.23
N GLN A 232 -26.33 -6.77 -12.13
CA GLN A 232 -27.26 -5.79 -11.55
C GLN A 232 -26.94 -5.58 -10.07
N ALA A 233 -26.68 -6.66 -9.32
CA ALA A 233 -26.30 -6.56 -7.92
C ALA A 233 -24.92 -5.90 -7.71
N TYR A 234 -23.99 -6.06 -8.64
CA TYR A 234 -22.68 -5.40 -8.59
C TYR A 234 -22.78 -3.89 -8.89
N MET A 235 -23.61 -3.50 -9.86
CA MET A 235 -23.81 -2.09 -10.23
C MET A 235 -24.66 -1.33 -9.22
N ALA A 236 -25.62 -1.99 -8.56
CA ALA A 236 -26.45 -1.41 -7.51
C ALA A 236 -25.74 -1.31 -6.15
N ARG A 237 -24.47 -1.71 -6.06
CA ARG A 237 -23.71 -1.65 -4.82
C ARG A 237 -23.06 -0.27 -4.73
N ASP A 238 -23.47 0.51 -3.75
CA ASP A 238 -22.80 1.77 -3.40
C ASP A 238 -21.47 1.43 -2.74
N ILE A 239 -20.39 1.51 -3.51
CA ILE A 239 -19.03 1.20 -3.07
C ILE A 239 -18.19 2.48 -3.17
N ASP A 240 -18.05 3.20 -2.05
CA ASP A 240 -17.08 4.29 -1.87
C ASP A 240 -15.73 3.76 -1.32
N SER A 241 -15.34 2.53 -1.69
CA SER A 241 -14.31 1.74 -0.98
C SER A 241 -12.89 1.82 -1.57
N ASP A 242 -12.49 2.93 -2.16
CA ASP A 242 -11.11 3.03 -2.68
C ASP A 242 -10.11 3.54 -1.61
N ASP A 243 -10.59 4.22 -0.57
CA ASP A 243 -9.73 4.93 0.39
C ASP A 243 -9.35 4.15 1.66
N ASP A 244 -10.05 3.05 1.99
CA ASP A 244 -9.84 2.26 3.23
C ASP A 244 -9.38 0.81 2.99
N MET A 245 -9.14 0.43 1.73
CA MET A 245 -8.68 -0.92 1.35
C MET A 245 -7.18 -1.16 1.57
N GLU A 246 -6.42 -0.14 1.99
CA GLU A 246 -5.00 -0.30 2.31
C GLU A 246 -4.78 -0.60 3.79
N ALA A 247 -4.18 -1.76 4.07
CA ALA A 247 -3.73 -2.09 5.41
C ALA A 247 -2.43 -1.34 5.74
N GLY A 248 -2.45 -0.51 6.80
CA GLY A 248 -1.23 0.09 7.33
C GLY A 248 -0.24 -0.95 7.86
N ALA A 249 1.05 -0.63 7.87
CA ALA A 249 2.12 -1.54 8.30
C ALA A 249 1.91 -2.11 9.72
N ASP A 250 1.38 -1.31 10.65
CA ASP A 250 1.08 -1.74 12.01
C ASP A 250 -0.14 -2.68 12.10
N ALA A 251 -1.06 -2.63 11.13
CA ALA A 251 -2.16 -3.57 11.03
C ALA A 251 -1.65 -4.94 10.55
N VAL A 252 -0.78 -4.93 9.53
CA VAL A 252 -0.13 -6.15 9.01
C VAL A 252 0.69 -6.85 10.11
N LEU A 253 1.54 -6.11 10.83
CA LEU A 253 2.36 -6.70 11.89
C LEU A 253 1.54 -7.32 13.02
N ARG A 254 0.43 -6.67 13.42
CA ARG A 254 -0.46 -7.22 14.45
C ARG A 254 -1.16 -8.49 13.98
N GLU A 255 -1.58 -8.54 12.72
CA GLU A 255 -2.23 -9.71 12.16
C GLU A 255 -1.25 -10.88 11.98
N GLU A 256 -0.01 -10.61 11.60
CA GLU A 256 1.06 -11.63 11.53
C GLU A 256 1.38 -12.22 12.91
N LEU A 257 1.51 -11.37 13.94
CA LEU A 257 1.71 -11.83 15.32
C LEU A 257 0.53 -12.67 15.81
N ARG A 258 -0.69 -12.26 15.49
CA ARG A 258 -1.91 -13.00 15.82
C ARG A 258 -1.93 -14.35 15.12
N SER A 259 -1.70 -14.39 13.81
CA SER A 259 -1.67 -15.61 13.00
C SER A 259 -0.60 -16.59 13.48
N SER A 260 0.60 -16.09 13.83
CA SER A 260 1.67 -16.91 14.41
C SER A 260 1.31 -17.52 15.76
N ALA A 261 0.58 -16.78 16.61
CA ALA A 261 0.14 -17.28 17.90
C ALA A 261 -0.97 -18.33 17.76
N PHE A 262 -1.90 -18.13 16.82
CA PHE A 262 -2.95 -19.09 16.53
C PHE A 262 -2.41 -20.39 15.92
N GLY A 263 -1.50 -20.30 14.95
CA GLY A 263 -0.87 -21.49 14.33
C GLY A 263 -0.14 -22.34 15.36
N ARG A 264 0.68 -21.73 16.23
CA ARG A 264 1.35 -22.48 17.31
C ARG A 264 0.38 -23.19 18.25
N ARG A 265 -0.73 -22.54 18.60
CA ARG A 265 -1.77 -23.13 19.48
C ARG A 265 -2.58 -24.23 18.78
N GLU A 266 -2.67 -24.21 17.45
CA GLU A 266 -3.30 -25.26 16.65
C GLU A 266 -2.37 -26.47 16.56
N ASP A 267 -1.10 -26.26 16.23
CA ASP A 267 -0.05 -27.29 16.20
C ASP A 267 0.05 -28.02 17.56
N GLU A 268 0.10 -27.28 18.67
CA GLU A 268 0.14 -27.86 20.03
C GLU A 268 -1.09 -28.72 20.35
N ARG A 269 -2.28 -28.33 19.85
CA ARG A 269 -3.51 -29.10 20.05
C ARG A 269 -3.52 -30.37 19.22
N GLU A 270 -3.06 -30.31 17.98
CA GLU A 270 -2.92 -31.49 17.13
C GLU A 270 -1.88 -32.47 17.68
N GLU A 271 -0.75 -31.97 18.18
CA GLU A 271 0.28 -32.80 18.81
C GLU A 271 -0.25 -33.53 20.05
N GLN A 272 -1.03 -32.84 20.90
CA GLN A 272 -1.68 -33.46 22.06
C GLN A 272 -2.66 -34.55 21.64
N HIS A 273 -3.50 -34.29 20.64
CA HIS A 273 -4.45 -35.28 20.12
C HIS A 273 -3.73 -36.50 19.54
N LEU A 274 -2.64 -36.31 18.78
CA LEU A 274 -1.83 -37.39 18.23
C LEU A 274 -1.13 -38.22 19.32
N LEU A 275 -0.64 -37.59 20.39
CA LEU A 275 -0.05 -38.28 21.53
C LEU A 275 -1.09 -39.12 22.28
N GLU A 276 -2.30 -38.58 22.48
CA GLU A 276 -3.41 -39.33 23.06
C GLU A 276 -3.83 -40.53 22.20
N GLU A 277 -3.94 -40.36 20.88
CA GLU A 277 -4.21 -41.47 19.97
C GLU A 277 -3.10 -42.53 20.00
N LYS A 278 -1.83 -42.12 20.05
CA LYS A 278 -0.70 -43.06 20.17
C LYS A 278 -0.77 -43.83 21.49
N ARG A 279 -1.09 -43.16 22.60
CA ARG A 279 -1.28 -43.82 23.91
C ARG A 279 -2.45 -44.79 23.89
N ARG A 280 -3.58 -44.41 23.28
CA ARG A 280 -4.73 -45.31 23.11
C ARG A 280 -4.38 -46.54 22.28
N LYS A 281 -3.65 -46.38 21.18
CA LYS A 281 -3.20 -47.49 20.33
C LYS A 281 -2.21 -48.40 21.06
N GLN A 282 -1.26 -47.86 21.81
CA GLN A 282 -0.31 -48.65 22.61
C GLN A 282 -1.02 -49.43 23.74
N ASN A 283 -1.98 -48.80 24.43
CA ASN A 283 -2.76 -49.46 25.47
C ASN A 283 -3.73 -50.52 24.91
N ALA A 284 -4.16 -50.41 23.65
CA ALA A 284 -5.01 -51.42 23.00
C ALA A 284 -4.23 -52.61 22.41
N LEU A 285 -2.90 -52.47 22.29
CA LEU A 285 -1.99 -53.50 21.77
C LEU A 285 -1.38 -54.37 22.87
N HIS A 286 -1.68 -54.07 24.14
CA HIS A 286 -1.11 -54.72 25.32
C HIS A 286 -2.18 -55.43 26.13
#